data_AF-A0A183J1T6-F1
#
_entry.id   AF-A0A183J1T6-F1
#
_cell.length_a   1.000
_cell.length_b   1.000
_cell.length_c   1.000
_cell.angle_alpha   90.00
_cell.angle_beta   90.00
_cell.angle_gamma   90.00
#
_symmetry.space_group_name_H-M   'P 1'
#
loop_
_entity.id
_entity.type
_entity.pdbx_description
1 polymer ?
#
loop_
_entity_poly.entity_id
_entity_poly.type
_entity_poly.pdbx_seq_one_letter_code
_entity_poly.pdbx_strand_id
1 'polypeptide(L)'
;RKCGHQLSVKFCAKHKYYFRFRGGYEKPSVKDTLFVQILTFPYYACTYCWWLCVWTYRFKLKGEEYGLEDKYYLIGKNLGMSEKQFSVKHEKQEFLDQELWIKDKFLKWKAIKDEMDKQKLSESAQYKRYRRYMKTHGQDQITFVE
;
A
#
# COMPACT_ATOMS: atom_id res chain seq x y z
N ARG A 1 -0.81 -11.30 -32.31
CA ARG A 1 0.18 -11.82 -31.33
C ARG A 1 1.41 -10.92 -31.40
N LYS A 2 1.98 -10.55 -30.24
CA LYS A 2 3.03 -9.53 -29.98
C LYS A 2 2.54 -8.09 -29.80
N CYS A 3 2.01 -7.78 -28.62
CA CYS A 3 2.10 -6.45 -28.02
C CYS A 3 2.57 -6.61 -26.57
N GLY A 4 3.79 -7.15 -26.41
CA GLY A 4 4.53 -7.00 -25.17
C GLY A 4 4.96 -5.55 -25.05
N HIS A 5 4.12 -4.70 -24.50
CA HIS A 5 4.59 -3.45 -23.92
C HIS A 5 4.89 -3.76 -22.46
N GLN A 6 6.12 -4.22 -22.23
CA GLN A 6 6.86 -3.88 -21.03
C GLN A 6 6.67 -2.37 -20.86
N LEU A 7 5.72 -1.97 -20.00
CA LEU A 7 5.68 -0.62 -19.46
C LEU A 7 6.83 -0.55 -18.45
N SER A 8 8.04 -0.50 -19.00
CA SER A 8 9.25 -0.16 -18.29
C SER A 8 9.00 1.21 -17.68
N VAL A 9 8.77 1.21 -16.38
CA VAL A 9 8.68 2.39 -15.54
C VAL A 9 10.09 2.98 -15.46
N LYS A 10 10.55 3.59 -16.56
CA LYS A 10 11.78 4.37 -16.63
C LYS A 10 11.44 5.75 -17.17
N PHE A 11 10.89 6.58 -16.30
CA PHE A 11 10.86 8.02 -16.52
C PHE A 11 11.54 8.72 -15.35
N CYS A 12 12.86 8.51 -15.24
CA CYS A 12 13.74 9.49 -14.62
C CYS A 12 14.02 10.56 -15.68
N ALA A 13 13.06 11.45 -15.93
CA ALA A 13 13.29 12.63 -16.75
C ALA A 13 14.08 13.63 -15.89
N LYS A 14 15.40 13.65 -16.07
CA LYS A 14 16.29 14.70 -15.58
C LYS A 14 15.88 16.03 -16.20
N HIS A 15 15.08 16.82 -15.49
CA HIS A 15 14.89 18.23 -15.80
C HIS A 15 16.00 19.02 -15.08
N LYS A 16 17.10 19.25 -15.80
CA LYS A 16 18.20 20.12 -15.35
C LYS A 16 17.73 21.57 -15.49
N TYR A 17 17.11 22.12 -14.46
CA TYR A 17 16.91 23.57 -14.36
C TYR A 17 18.28 24.21 -14.13
N TYR A 18 18.77 24.95 -15.12
CA TYR A 18 19.94 25.83 -14.97
C TYR A 18 19.52 27.05 -14.15
N PHE A 19 19.47 26.89 -12.83
CA PHE A 19 19.59 28.00 -11.90
C PHE A 19 21.09 28.27 -11.73
N ARG A 20 21.55 29.46 -12.13
CA ARG A 20 22.96 29.84 -12.02
C ARG A 20 23.32 30.02 -10.54
N PHE A 21 23.68 28.93 -9.88
CA PHE A 21 24.26 28.96 -8.54
C PHE A 21 25.57 29.75 -8.58
N ARG A 22 25.59 30.94 -7.99
CA ARG A 22 26.82 31.44 -7.37
C ARG A 22 27.13 30.44 -6.25
N GLY A 23 28.31 29.81 -6.29
CA GLY A 23 28.68 28.65 -5.48
C GLY A 23 28.86 28.94 -3.99
N GLY A 24 27.78 29.36 -3.32
CA GLY A 24 27.64 29.37 -1.87
C GLY A 24 26.56 28.38 -1.47
N TYR A 25 26.86 27.52 -0.49
CA TYR A 25 25.89 26.60 0.09
C TYR A 25 25.01 27.35 1.09
N GLU A 26 24.13 28.23 0.59
CA GLU A 26 23.11 28.87 1.44
C GLU A 26 21.92 27.92 1.61
N LYS A 27 21.37 27.87 2.83
CA LYS A 27 20.16 27.09 3.11
C LYS A 27 19.03 27.65 2.23
N PRO A 28 18.38 26.82 1.38
CA PRO A 28 17.32 27.30 0.53
C PRO A 28 16.19 27.91 1.37
N SER A 29 15.70 29.07 0.95
CA SER A 29 14.57 29.72 1.62
C SER A 29 13.31 28.85 1.45
N VAL A 30 12.46 28.86 2.48
CA VAL A 30 11.15 28.16 2.45
C VAL A 30 10.31 28.63 1.26
N LYS A 31 10.42 29.93 0.90
CA LYS A 31 9.70 30.52 -0.24
C LYS A 31 10.13 29.94 -1.59
N ASP A 32 11.43 29.76 -1.78
CA ASP A 32 11.99 29.22 -3.03
C ASP A 32 11.59 27.75 -3.23
N THR A 33 11.50 27.00 -2.13
CA THR A 33 11.08 25.60 -2.15
C THR A 33 9.60 25.46 -2.53
N LEU A 34 8.73 26.31 -1.99
CA LEU A 34 7.29 26.29 -2.28
C LEU A 34 6.99 26.68 -3.74
N PHE A 35 7.71 27.65 -4.30
CA PHE A 35 7.50 28.07 -5.68
C PHE A 35 7.81 26.96 -6.68
N VAL A 36 8.91 26.22 -6.46
CA VAL A 36 9.26 25.06 -7.29
C VAL A 36 8.20 23.96 -7.17
N GLN A 37 7.66 23.73 -5.97
CA GLN A 37 6.57 22.76 -5.78
C GLN A 37 5.31 23.16 -6.54
N ILE A 38 4.87 24.42 -6.45
CA ILE A 38 3.66 24.92 -7.15
C ILE A 38 3.81 24.80 -8.67
N LEU A 39 5.00 25.10 -9.21
CA LEU A 39 5.23 25.02 -10.65
C LEU A 39 5.30 23.57 -11.16
N THR A 40 5.89 22.66 -10.38
CA THR A 40 6.07 21.26 -10.79
C THR A 40 4.84 20.39 -10.50
N PHE A 41 4.03 20.74 -9.50
CA PHE A 41 2.81 20.03 -9.13
C PHE A 41 1.80 19.81 -10.29
N PRO A 42 1.41 20.81 -11.11
CA PRO A 42 0.43 20.60 -12.17
C PRO A 42 0.92 19.63 -13.23
N TYR A 43 2.23 19.60 -13.51
CA TYR A 43 2.81 18.64 -14.44
C TYR A 43 2.67 17.20 -13.93
N TYR A 44 3.02 16.96 -12.67
CA TYR A 44 2.86 15.64 -12.06
C TYR A 44 1.38 15.24 -11.91
N ALA A 45 0.51 16.20 -11.58
CA ALA A 45 -0.93 15.96 -11.50
C ALA A 45 -1.52 15.55 -12.86
N CYS A 46 -1.21 16.28 -13.94
CA CYS A 46 -1.69 15.97 -15.28
C CYS A 46 -1.22 14.60 -15.78
N THR A 47 0.06 14.28 -15.56
CA THR A 47 0.62 12.97 -15.96
C THR A 47 -0.01 11.82 -15.17
N TYR A 48 -0.24 12.01 -13.87
CA TYR A 48 -0.95 11.05 -13.04
C TYR A 48 -2.42 10.87 -13.46
N CYS A 49 -3.13 11.96 -13.74
CA CYS A 49 -4.49 11.93 -14.26
C CYS A 49 -4.57 11.20 -15.60
N TRP A 50 -3.64 11.45 -16.52
CA TRP A 50 -3.56 10.73 -17.79
C TRP A 50 -3.37 9.22 -17.58
N TRP A 51 -2.44 8.84 -16.71
CA TRP A 51 -2.21 7.44 -16.35
C TRP A 51 -3.49 6.79 -15.79
N LEU A 52 -4.20 7.46 -14.88
CA LEU A 52 -5.46 6.99 -14.34
C LEU A 52 -6.56 6.84 -15.41
N CYS A 53 -6.67 7.78 -16.35
CA CYS A 53 -7.63 7.70 -17.44
C CYS A 53 -7.33 6.51 -18.37
N VAL A 54 -6.07 6.32 -18.75
CA VAL A 54 -5.66 5.17 -19.57
C VAL A 54 -5.89 3.85 -18.84
N TRP A 55 -5.55 3.80 -17.55
CA TRP A 55 -5.75 2.62 -16.71
C TRP A 55 -7.26 2.29 -16.60
N THR A 56 -8.09 3.26 -16.21
CA THR A 56 -9.53 3.04 -16.09
C THR A 56 -10.20 2.68 -17.42
N TYR A 57 -9.77 3.27 -18.54
CA TYR A 57 -10.26 2.89 -19.87
C TYR A 57 -9.91 1.43 -20.23
N ARG A 58 -8.65 1.02 -20.01
CA ARG A 58 -8.19 -0.34 -20.30
C ARG A 58 -8.91 -1.39 -19.44
N PHE A 59 -9.04 -1.15 -18.14
CA PHE A 59 -9.59 -2.14 -17.22
C PHE A 59 -11.13 -2.13 -17.16
N LYS A 60 -11.79 -0.96 -17.19
CA LYS A 60 -13.26 -0.90 -17.09
C LYS A 60 -13.97 -1.05 -18.42
N LEU A 61 -13.41 -0.49 -19.50
CA LEU A 61 -14.11 -0.42 -20.79
C LEU A 61 -13.70 -1.57 -21.73
N LYS A 62 -12.42 -1.94 -21.73
CA LYS A 62 -11.90 -2.99 -22.62
C LYS A 62 -11.95 -4.39 -22.00
N GLY A 63 -12.10 -4.49 -20.67
CA GLY A 63 -12.24 -5.76 -19.97
C GLY A 63 -11.08 -6.71 -20.16
N GLU A 64 -9.87 -6.19 -20.42
CA GLU A 64 -8.67 -7.02 -20.59
C GLU A 64 -8.37 -7.76 -19.28
N GLU A 65 -7.99 -9.04 -19.38
CA GLU A 65 -7.56 -9.82 -18.22
C GLU A 65 -6.37 -9.14 -17.55
N TYR A 66 -6.45 -8.95 -16.22
CA TYR A 66 -5.37 -8.36 -15.45
C TYR A 66 -4.07 -9.15 -15.69
N GLY A 67 -3.01 -8.45 -16.08
CA GLY A 67 -1.68 -9.04 -16.13
C GLY A 67 -1.25 -9.53 -14.75
N LEU A 68 -0.30 -10.47 -14.69
CA LEU A 68 0.19 -11.01 -13.41
C LEU A 68 0.68 -9.90 -12.46
N GLU A 69 1.39 -8.90 -13.00
CA GLU A 69 1.87 -7.74 -12.24
C GLU A 69 0.73 -6.89 -11.69
N ASP A 70 -0.31 -6.65 -12.49
CA ASP A 70 -1.49 -5.88 -12.08
C ASP A 70 -2.28 -6.61 -10.99
N LYS A 71 -2.37 -7.94 -11.08
CA LYS A 71 -2.99 -8.80 -10.05
C LYS A 71 -2.22 -8.68 -8.73
N TYR A 72 -0.89 -8.76 -8.76
CA TYR A 72 -0.07 -8.60 -7.56
C TYR A 72 -0.23 -7.22 -6.93
N TYR A 73 -0.25 -6.16 -7.75
CA TYR A 73 -0.50 -4.81 -7.26
C TYR A 73 -1.87 -4.68 -6.56
N LEU A 74 -2.93 -5.23 -7.17
CA LEU A 74 -4.28 -5.24 -6.59
C LEU A 74 -4.33 -6.03 -5.28
N ILE A 75 -3.69 -7.18 -5.20
CA ILE A 75 -3.61 -7.99 -3.97
C ILE A 75 -2.91 -7.21 -2.86
N GLY A 76 -1.74 -6.60 -3.14
CA GLY A 76 -1.02 -5.78 -2.17
C GLY A 76 -1.84 -4.59 -1.67
N LYS A 77 -2.58 -3.95 -2.58
CA LYS A 77 -3.50 -2.87 -2.25
C LYS A 77 -4.67 -3.32 -1.37
N ASN A 78 -5.28 -4.46 -1.68
CA ASN A 78 -6.36 -5.03 -0.86
C ASN A 78 -5.87 -5.39 0.55
N LEU A 79 -4.65 -5.91 0.66
CA LEU A 79 -4.00 -6.23 1.94
C LEU A 79 -3.53 -4.99 2.72
N GLY A 80 -3.46 -3.81 2.10
CA GLY A 80 -2.98 -2.58 2.74
C GLY A 80 -1.46 -2.55 2.98
N MET A 81 -0.69 -3.34 2.24
CA MET A 81 0.76 -3.41 2.39
C MET A 81 1.48 -2.58 1.32
N SER A 82 2.67 -2.06 1.67
CA SER A 82 3.54 -1.44 0.66
C SER A 82 4.11 -2.50 -0.30
N GLU A 83 4.45 -2.07 -1.52
CA GLU A 83 5.01 -2.95 -2.56
C GLU A 83 6.26 -3.72 -2.06
N LYS A 84 7.12 -3.07 -1.27
CA LYS A 84 8.32 -3.68 -0.68
C LYS A 84 7.97 -4.75 0.35
N GLN A 85 6.93 -4.54 1.15
CA GLN A 85 6.49 -5.54 2.12
C GLN A 85 5.85 -6.74 1.42
N PHE A 86 5.10 -6.48 0.35
CA PHE A 86 4.49 -7.53 -0.46
C PHE A 86 5.55 -8.34 -1.22
N SER A 87 6.61 -7.70 -1.72
CA SER A 87 7.66 -8.38 -2.49
C SER A 87 8.46 -9.40 -1.67
N VAL A 88 8.55 -9.23 -0.34
CA VAL A 88 9.28 -10.13 0.57
C VAL A 88 8.45 -11.35 0.97
N LYS A 89 7.12 -11.34 0.80
CA LYS A 89 6.27 -12.49 1.16
C LYS A 89 6.51 -13.69 0.23
N HIS A 90 6.56 -14.89 0.82
CA HIS A 90 6.68 -16.16 0.11
C HIS A 90 5.33 -16.69 -0.42
N GLU A 91 4.21 -16.33 0.23
CA GLU A 91 2.84 -16.82 -0.07
C GLU A 91 2.20 -16.18 -1.33
N LYS A 92 2.98 -15.57 -2.22
CA LYS A 92 2.45 -14.81 -3.38
C LYS A 92 1.63 -15.68 -4.33
N GLN A 93 2.03 -16.93 -4.51
CA GLN A 93 1.35 -17.87 -5.40
C GLN A 93 -0.01 -18.27 -4.83
N GLU A 94 -0.10 -18.55 -3.53
CA GLU A 94 -1.37 -18.87 -2.87
C GLU A 94 -2.39 -17.73 -2.98
N PHE A 95 -1.94 -16.48 -2.91
CA PHE A 95 -2.82 -15.32 -3.09
C PHE A 95 -3.34 -15.18 -4.53
N LEU A 96 -2.56 -15.62 -5.53
CA LEU A 96 -3.02 -15.68 -6.91
C LEU A 96 -4.02 -16.81 -7.12
N ASP A 97 -3.76 -18.00 -6.57
CA ASP A 97 -4.65 -19.16 -6.74
C ASP A 97 -6.03 -18.92 -6.13
N GLN A 98 -6.07 -18.20 -5.01
CA GLN A 98 -7.31 -17.81 -4.34
C GLN A 98 -8.00 -16.58 -4.96
N GLU A 99 -7.40 -16.00 -5.99
CA GLU A 99 -7.89 -14.83 -6.73
C GLU A 99 -8.19 -13.61 -5.86
N LEU A 100 -7.30 -13.29 -4.90
CA LEU A 100 -7.48 -12.19 -3.93
C LEU A 100 -7.52 -10.79 -4.56
N TRP A 101 -7.27 -10.67 -5.86
CA TRP A 101 -7.45 -9.40 -6.57
C TRP A 101 -8.93 -9.00 -6.66
N ILE A 102 -9.87 -9.96 -6.59
CA ILE A 102 -11.31 -9.69 -6.54
C ILE A 102 -11.70 -9.31 -5.11
N LYS A 103 -12.23 -8.11 -4.93
CA LYS A 103 -12.58 -7.56 -3.61
C LYS A 103 -13.53 -8.46 -2.81
N ASP A 104 -14.51 -9.07 -3.46
CA ASP A 104 -15.49 -9.93 -2.78
C ASP A 104 -14.85 -11.22 -2.24
N LYS A 105 -13.92 -11.82 -3.01
CA LYS A 105 -13.15 -12.98 -2.57
C LYS A 105 -12.21 -12.61 -1.45
N PHE A 106 -11.55 -11.45 -1.56
CA PHE A 106 -10.68 -10.92 -0.52
C PHE A 106 -11.42 -10.71 0.81
N LEU A 107 -12.63 -10.14 0.79
CA LEU A 107 -13.43 -9.93 2.00
C LEU A 107 -13.80 -11.25 2.69
N LYS A 108 -14.21 -12.25 1.92
CA LYS A 108 -14.51 -13.60 2.45
C LYS A 108 -13.27 -14.25 3.05
N TRP A 109 -12.15 -14.21 2.32
CA TRP A 109 -10.88 -14.74 2.80
C TRP A 109 -10.43 -14.07 4.10
N LYS A 110 -10.53 -12.74 4.16
CA LYS A 110 -10.15 -11.95 5.33
C LYS A 110 -11.02 -12.29 6.54
N ALA A 111 -12.33 -12.43 6.34
CA ALA A 111 -13.24 -12.83 7.42
C ALA A 111 -12.87 -14.21 7.99
N ILE A 112 -12.62 -15.20 7.12
CA ILE A 112 -12.19 -16.53 7.53
C ILE A 112 -10.85 -16.47 8.27
N LYS A 113 -9.89 -15.70 7.75
CA LYS A 113 -8.57 -15.55 8.37
C LYS A 113 -8.66 -14.92 9.76
N ASP A 114 -9.45 -13.86 9.90
CA ASP A 114 -9.69 -13.19 11.18
C ASP A 114 -10.37 -14.12 12.19
N GLU A 115 -11.29 -14.98 11.75
CA GLU A 115 -11.90 -16.02 12.59
C GLU A 115 -10.91 -17.08 13.03
N MET A 116 -10.07 -17.59 12.11
CA MET A 116 -9.02 -18.55 12.44
C MET A 116 -8.02 -17.97 13.45
N ASP A 117 -7.62 -16.70 13.27
CA ASP A 117 -6.67 -16.06 14.16
C ASP A 117 -7.30 -15.77 15.54
N LYS A 118 -8.59 -15.41 15.60
CA LYS A 118 -9.34 -15.33 16.86
C LYS A 118 -9.45 -16.67 17.57
N GLN A 119 -9.70 -17.76 16.84
CA GLN A 119 -9.76 -19.12 17.40
C GLN A 119 -8.41 -19.52 17.98
N LYS A 120 -7.32 -19.39 17.21
CA LYS A 120 -5.95 -19.67 17.68
C LYS A 120 -5.58 -18.83 18.90
N LEU A 121 -5.93 -17.55 18.89
CA LEU A 121 -5.69 -16.67 20.03
C LEU A 121 -6.48 -17.16 21.26
N SER A 122 -7.76 -17.53 21.07
CA SER A 122 -8.61 -18.05 22.15
C SER A 122 -8.12 -19.38 22.71
N GLU A 123 -7.53 -20.24 21.88
CA GLU A 123 -6.96 -21.53 22.26
C GLU A 123 -5.67 -21.34 23.08
N SER A 124 -4.86 -20.34 22.71
CA SER A 124 -3.56 -20.10 23.34
C SER A 124 -3.66 -19.91 24.86
N ALA A 125 -2.86 -20.67 25.61
CA ALA A 125 -2.83 -20.60 27.06
C ALA A 125 -2.40 -19.21 27.56
N GLN A 126 -1.51 -18.53 26.83
CA GLN A 126 -1.05 -17.18 27.15
C GLN A 126 -2.20 -16.17 27.12
N TYR A 127 -3.00 -16.17 26.06
CA TYR A 127 -4.15 -15.28 25.94
C TYR A 127 -5.21 -15.56 27.02
N LYS A 128 -5.46 -16.84 27.35
CA LYS A 128 -6.34 -17.22 28.47
C LYS A 128 -5.83 -16.68 29.81
N ARG A 129 -4.52 -16.80 30.08
CA ARG A 129 -3.87 -16.24 31.29
C ARG A 129 -3.97 -14.73 31.34
N TYR A 130 -3.64 -14.05 30.24
CA TYR A 130 -3.72 -12.59 30.11
C TYR A 130 -5.14 -12.08 30.30
N ARG A 131 -6.15 -12.74 29.71
CA ARG A 131 -7.56 -12.41 29.91
C ARG A 131 -7.98 -12.53 31.37
N ARG A 132 -7.53 -13.56 32.10
CA ARG A 132 -7.80 -13.70 33.55
C ARG A 132 -7.13 -12.59 34.34
N TYR A 133 -5.86 -12.31 34.05
CA TYR A 133 -5.13 -11.22 34.69
C TYR A 133 -5.82 -9.87 34.50
N MET A 134 -6.22 -9.53 33.27
CA MET A 134 -6.93 -8.27 32.97
C MET A 134 -8.32 -8.18 33.61
N LYS A 135 -9.01 -9.29 33.83
CA LYS A 135 -10.28 -9.31 34.59
C LYS A 135 -10.05 -9.03 36.07
N THR A 136 -8.96 -9.54 36.63
CA THR A 136 -8.64 -9.34 38.03
C THR A 136 -8.03 -7.95 38.22
N HIS A 137 -6.98 -7.58 37.47
CA HIS A 137 -6.12 -6.39 37.63
C HIS A 137 -6.44 -5.25 36.63
N GLY A 138 -7.64 -5.24 36.05
CA GLY A 138 -8.09 -4.16 35.15
C GLY A 138 -8.21 -2.82 35.88
N GLN A 139 -8.32 -1.74 35.12
CA GLN A 139 -8.20 -0.33 35.55
C GLN A 139 -9.18 0.14 36.66
N ASP A 140 -10.16 -0.69 37.04
CA ASP A 140 -11.15 -0.44 38.09
C ASP A 140 -10.80 -1.14 39.43
N GLN A 141 -9.56 -1.61 39.61
CA GLN A 141 -9.13 -2.10 40.92
C GLN A 141 -9.03 -0.97 41.93
N ILE A 142 -9.97 -0.94 42.87
CA ILE A 142 -9.86 -0.18 44.12
C ILE A 142 -8.75 -0.84 44.94
N THR A 143 -7.50 -0.45 44.71
CA THR A 143 -6.42 -0.79 45.63
C THR A 143 -6.66 0.01 46.90
N PHE A 144 -7.00 -0.66 48.00
CA PHE A 144 -6.95 -0.04 49.32
C PHE A 144 -5.47 0.24 49.60
N VAL A 145 -5.05 1.48 49.33
CA VAL A 145 -3.80 2.01 49.84
C VAL A 145 -4.02 2.22 51.34
N GLU A 146 -3.23 1.52 52.16
CA GLU A 146 -3.24 1.62 53.63
C GLU A 146 -2.76 2.99 54.12
#